data_AF-A0A233SVK5-F1
#
_entry.id   AF-A0A233SVK5-F1
#
_cell.length_a   1.000
_cell.length_b   1.000
_cell.length_c   1.000
_cell.angle_alpha   90.00
_cell.angle_beta   90.00
_cell.angle_gamma   90.00
#
_symmetry.space_group_name_H-M   'P 1'
#
loop_
_entity.id
_entity.type
_entity.pdbx_description
1 polymer ?
#
loop_
_entity_poly.entity_id
_entity_poly.type
_entity_poly.pdbx_seq_one_letter_code
_entity_poly.pdbx_strand_id
1 'polypeptide(L)'
;MTGRLVGVFAVFGVMGMVWNVNTMTLMQQRSPAELLGRVGAALRTLAGAGVPLGALLGGAVVTAFGLYTPPLLTAALIPARKPDVPVVAPQDGITTARDTR
;
A
#
# COMPACT_ATOMS: atom_id res chain seq x y z
N MET A 1 7.54 -24.40 -17.78
CA MET A 1 6.36 -23.63 -17.32
C MET A 1 6.53 -23.12 -15.88
N THR A 2 7.18 -23.89 -14.99
CA THR A 2 7.40 -23.57 -13.57
C THR A 2 8.19 -22.29 -13.28
N GLY A 3 9.27 -22.00 -14.03
CA GLY A 3 10.12 -20.84 -13.77
C GLY A 3 9.44 -19.47 -13.96
N ARG A 4 8.46 -19.37 -14.88
CA ARG A 4 7.70 -18.13 -15.12
C ARG A 4 6.78 -17.82 -13.94
N LEU A 5 6.13 -18.84 -13.37
CA LEU A 5 5.28 -18.67 -12.19
C LEU A 5 6.11 -18.23 -10.98
N VAL A 6 7.27 -18.86 -10.77
CA VAL A 6 8.20 -18.47 -9.70
C VAL A 6 8.62 -17.00 -9.85
N GLY A 7 8.97 -16.57 -11.06
CA GLY A 7 9.29 -15.17 -11.33
C GLY A 7 8.13 -14.22 -11.04
N VAL A 8 6.91 -14.57 -11.44
CA VAL A 8 5.71 -13.75 -11.17
C VAL A 8 5.44 -13.65 -9.67
N PHE A 9 5.47 -14.75 -8.93
CA PHE A 9 5.26 -14.74 -7.48
C PHE A 9 6.38 -14.00 -6.74
N ALA A 10 7.63 -14.12 -7.20
CA ALA A 10 8.75 -13.38 -6.63
C ALA A 10 8.57 -11.87 -6.80
N VAL A 11 8.25 -11.39 -8.01
CA VAL A 11 7.98 -9.98 -8.27
C VAL A 11 6.79 -9.50 -7.44
N PHE A 12 5.71 -10.29 -7.37
CA PHE A 12 4.53 -9.96 -6.59
C PHE A 12 4.85 -9.83 -5.09
N GLY A 13 5.66 -10.74 -4.54
CA GLY A 13 6.13 -10.69 -3.15
C GLY A 13 7.00 -9.46 -2.87
N VAL A 14 7.95 -9.15 -3.75
CA VAL A 14 8.83 -7.97 -3.64
C VAL A 14 8.00 -6.68 -3.70
N MET A 15 7.06 -6.58 -4.63
CA MET A 15 6.18 -5.42 -4.72
C MET A 15 5.32 -5.27 -3.46
N GLY A 16 4.81 -6.37 -2.91
CA GLY A 16 4.09 -6.38 -1.64
C GLY A 16 4.95 -5.91 -0.46
N MET A 17 6.22 -6.30 -0.40
CA MET A 17 7.17 -5.84 0.60
C MET A 17 7.38 -4.32 0.51
N VAL A 18 7.65 -3.80 -0.69
CA VAL A 18 7.84 -2.36 -0.93
C VAL A 18 6.59 -1.57 -0.52
N TRP A 19 5.41 -2.07 -0.88
CA TRP A 19 4.14 -1.46 -0.50
C TRP A 19 3.95 -1.40 1.02
N ASN A 20 4.22 -2.50 1.74
CA ASN A 20 4.08 -2.57 3.20
C ASN A 20 5.03 -1.59 3.90
N VAL A 21 6.30 -1.55 3.48
CA VAL A 21 7.28 -0.63 4.05
C VAL A 21 6.85 0.81 3.84
N ASN A 22 6.52 1.20 2.60
CA ASN A 22 6.14 2.58 2.29
C ASN A 22 4.88 3.02 3.05
N THR A 23 3.85 2.17 3.11
CA THR A 23 2.60 2.47 3.83
C THR A 23 2.86 2.70 5.32
N MET A 24 3.69 1.85 5.93
CA MET A 24 4.01 1.98 7.34
C MET A 24 4.92 3.18 7.63
N THR A 25 5.91 3.45 6.77
CA THR A 25 6.78 4.63 6.90
C THR A 25 5.97 5.92 6.79
N LEU A 26 5.05 6.03 5.83
CA LEU A 26 4.17 7.20 5.68
C LEU A 26 3.24 7.37 6.90
N MET A 27 2.70 6.28 7.43
CA MET A 27 1.90 6.30 8.66
C MET A 27 2.71 6.80 9.85
N GLN A 28 3.95 6.32 10.01
CA GLN A 28 4.84 6.72 11.09
C GLN A 28 5.25 8.19 10.99
N GLN A 29 5.52 8.71 9.79
CA GLN A 29 5.88 10.12 9.60
C GLN A 29 4.71 11.08 9.83
N ARG A 30 3.47 10.65 9.50
CA ARG A 30 2.28 11.50 9.56
C ARG A 30 1.52 11.41 10.88
N SER A 31 1.69 10.32 11.65
CA SER A 31 0.90 10.07 12.88
C SER A 31 1.71 10.36 14.14
N PRO A 32 1.16 11.13 15.11
CA PRO A 32 1.73 11.26 16.44
C PRO A 32 1.87 9.89 17.13
N ALA A 33 2.93 9.70 17.92
CA ALA A 33 3.26 8.43 18.59
C ALA A 33 2.09 7.82 19.38
N GLU A 34 1.26 8.66 19.97
CA GLU A 34 0.09 8.26 20.77
C GLU A 34 -1.07 7.68 19.94
N LEU A 35 -1.16 8.02 18.65
CA LEU A 35 -2.26 7.57 17.77
C LEU A 35 -1.86 6.42 16.84
N LEU A 36 -0.57 6.06 16.78
CA LEU A 36 -0.04 4.99 15.92
C LEU A 36 -0.76 3.65 16.13
N GLY A 37 -1.10 3.30 17.38
CA GLY A 37 -1.87 2.09 17.68
C GLY A 37 -3.30 2.12 17.14
N ARG A 38 -4.00 3.27 17.22
CA ARG A 38 -5.37 3.44 16.71
C ARG A 38 -5.40 3.48 15.18
N VAL A 39 -4.50 4.23 14.56
CA VAL A 39 -4.42 4.32 13.09
C VAL A 39 -3.99 2.97 12.49
N GLY A 40 -3.03 2.27 13.12
CA GLY A 40 -2.64 0.91 12.74
C GLY A 40 -3.80 -0.08 12.81
N ALA A 41 -4.60 -0.04 13.89
CA ALA A 41 -5.79 -0.87 14.02
C ALA A 41 -6.84 -0.55 12.95
N ALA A 42 -7.13 0.73 12.69
CA ALA A 42 -8.06 1.14 11.64
C ALA A 42 -7.60 0.66 10.25
N LEU A 43 -6.31 0.80 9.93
CA LEU A 43 -5.76 0.37 8.65
C LEU A 43 -5.84 -1.16 8.49
N ARG A 44 -5.61 -1.93 9.57
CA ARG A 44 -5.73 -3.39 9.55
C ARG A 44 -7.17 -3.86 9.39
N THR A 45 -8.13 -3.17 10.00
CA THR A 45 -9.57 -3.42 9.82
C THR A 45 -10.01 -3.12 8.39
N LEU A 46 -9.59 -1.99 7.84
CA LEU A 46 -9.88 -1.62 6.44
C LEU A 46 -9.23 -2.59 5.46
N ALA A 47 -7.98 -2.98 5.69
CA ALA A 47 -7.29 -3.97 4.87
C ALA A 47 -8.01 -5.33 4.91
N GLY A 48 -8.45 -5.77 6.09
CA GLY A 48 -9.25 -6.98 6.25
C GLY A 48 -10.57 -6.92 5.49
N ALA A 49 -11.28 -5.78 5.54
CA ALA A 49 -12.53 -5.55 4.80
C ALA A 49 -12.31 -5.45 3.28
N GLY A 50 -11.11 -5.05 2.84
CA GLY A 50 -10.75 -4.99 1.42
C GLY A 50 -10.70 -6.35 0.74
N VAL A 51 -10.40 -7.43 1.48
CA VAL A 51 -10.33 -8.80 0.95
C VAL A 51 -11.68 -9.29 0.41
N PRO A 52 -12.78 -9.33 1.21
CA PRO A 52 -14.07 -9.77 0.70
C PRO A 52 -14.64 -8.82 -0.36
N LEU A 53 -14.40 -7.51 -0.23
CA LEU A 53 -14.82 -6.53 -1.24
C LEU A 53 -14.11 -6.76 -2.58
N GLY A 54 -12.80 -7.00 -2.56
CA GLY A 54 -12.02 -7.32 -3.74
C GLY A 54 -12.45 -8.66 -4.37
N ALA A 55 -12.76 -9.65 -3.55
CA ALA A 55 -13.27 -10.94 -4.02
C ALA A 55 -14.65 -10.82 -4.70
N LEU A 56 -15.57 -10.04 -4.12
CA LEU A 56 -16.89 -9.77 -4.72
C LEU A 56 -16.77 -8.99 -6.02
N LEU A 57 -15.93 -7.95 -6.07
CA LEU A 57 -15.70 -7.18 -7.28
C LEU A 57 -15.03 -8.03 -8.37
N GLY A 58 -14.02 -8.82 -8.02
CA GLY A 58 -13.39 -9.76 -8.94
C GLY A 58 -14.37 -10.80 -9.50
N GLY A 59 -15.22 -11.35 -8.63
CA GLY A 59 -16.30 -12.26 -9.01
C GLY A 59 -17.31 -11.61 -9.95
N ALA A 60 -17.81 -10.42 -9.60
CA ALA A 60 -18.77 -9.67 -10.42
C ALA A 60 -18.23 -9.30 -11.81
N VAL A 61 -16.94 -8.94 -11.90
CA VAL A 61 -16.28 -8.66 -13.18
C VAL A 61 -16.19 -9.92 -14.05
N VAL A 62 -15.92 -11.08 -13.46
CA VAL A 62 -15.92 -12.37 -14.18
C VAL A 62 -17.32 -12.71 -14.71
N THR A 63 -18.38 -12.49 -13.93
CA THR A 63 -19.76 -12.77 -14.36
C THR A 63 -20.27 -11.81 -15.42
N ALA A 64 -19.91 -10.52 -15.34
CA ALA A 64 -20.41 -9.51 -16.27
C ALA A 64 -19.68 -9.52 -17.63
N PHE A 65 -18.39 -9.85 -17.67
CA PHE A 65 -17.57 -9.70 -18.87
C PHE A 65 -16.98 -11.02 -19.41
N GLY A 66 -17.25 -12.16 -18.76
CA GLY A 66 -16.73 -13.47 -19.17
C GLY A 66 -15.25 -13.69 -18.81
N LEU A 67 -14.83 -14.95 -18.73
CA LEU A 67 -13.57 -15.41 -18.11
C LEU A 67 -12.27 -14.80 -18.67
N TYR A 68 -12.30 -14.18 -19.86
CA TYR A 68 -11.10 -13.65 -20.54
C TYR A 68 -10.91 -12.12 -20.45
N THR A 69 -11.89 -11.40 -19.91
CA THR A 69 -11.91 -9.92 -19.87
C THR A 69 -11.39 -9.29 -18.55
N PRO A 70 -11.44 -9.93 -17.36
CA PRO A 70 -10.93 -9.37 -16.11
C PRO A 70 -9.48 -8.88 -16.14
N PRO A 71 -8.52 -9.54 -16.85
CA PRO A 71 -7.13 -9.08 -16.90
C PRO A 71 -6.94 -7.76 -17.66
N LEU A 72 -7.81 -7.42 -18.60
CA LEU A 72 -7.69 -6.20 -19.41
C LEU A 72 -8.24 -4.97 -18.67
N LEU A 73 -9.26 -5.15 -17.83
CA LEU A 73 -9.81 -4.07 -17.00
C LEU A 73 -8.89 -3.70 -15.84
N THR A 74 -8.18 -4.66 -15.24
CA THR A 74 -7.19 -4.35 -14.19
C THR A 74 -5.98 -3.60 -14.75
N ALA A 75 -5.55 -3.90 -15.98
CA ALA A 75 -4.51 -3.14 -16.67
C ALA A 75 -4.92 -1.69 -16.98
N ALA A 76 -6.20 -1.45 -17.29
CA ALA A 76 -6.73 -0.12 -17.54
C ALA A 76 -6.91 0.71 -16.25
N LEU A 77 -7.08 0.06 -15.09
CA LEU A 77 -7.31 0.72 -13.80
C LEU A 77 -6.03 1.00 -13.00
N ILE A 78 -4.84 0.73 -13.53
CA ILE A 78 -3.60 1.27 -12.98
C ILE A 78 -3.33 2.59 -13.71
N PRO A 79 -3.89 3.74 -13.28
CA PRO A 79 -3.37 5.00 -13.77
C PRO A 79 -1.92 5.07 -13.32
N ALA A 80 -1.02 5.34 -14.25
CA ALA A 80 0.34 5.76 -13.96
C ALA A 80 0.31 7.09 -13.18
N ARG A 81 -0.04 7.04 -11.90
CA ARG A 81 0.00 8.22 -11.04
C ARG A 81 1.47 8.56 -10.87
N LYS A 82 1.85 9.74 -11.33
CA LYS A 82 3.15 10.33 -10.99
C LYS A 82 3.28 10.35 -9.46
N PRO A 83 4.46 10.08 -8.90
CA PRO A 83 4.67 10.15 -7.47
C PRO A 83 4.59 11.62 -7.01
N ASP A 84 3.38 12.07 -6.67
CA ASP A 84 3.10 13.40 -6.08
C ASP A 84 3.39 13.42 -4.57
N VAL A 85 4.52 12.84 -4.14
CA VAL A 85 4.95 12.98 -2.75
C VAL A 85 6.02 14.08 -2.70
N PRO A 86 5.70 15.29 -2.20
CA PRO A 86 6.73 16.27 -1.91
C PRO A 86 7.61 15.70 -0.80
N VAL A 87 8.91 15.63 -1.05
CA VAL A 87 9.90 15.31 -0.02
C VAL A 87 9.74 16.35 1.09
N VAL A 88 9.25 15.92 2.26
CA VAL A 88 9.23 16.77 3.46
C VAL A 88 10.68 16.92 3.91
N ALA A 89 11.14 18.17 3.99
CA ALA A 89 12.49 18.49 4.41
C ALA A 89 12.77 17.95 5.84
N PRO A 90 14.01 17.48 6.11
CA PRO A 90 14.43 17.06 7.45
C PRO A 90 14.08 18.12 8.52
N GLN A 91 13.48 17.70 9.62
CA GLN A 91 13.29 18.57 10.78
C GLN A 91 14.59 18.66 11.58
N ASP A 92 15.40 19.68 11.29
CA ASP A 92 16.65 20.00 11.97
C ASP A 92 16.44 20.63 13.37
N GLY A 93 15.48 20.13 14.15
CA GLY A 93 14.97 20.80 15.35
C GLY A 93 15.23 20.14 16.72
N ILE A 94 15.82 18.94 16.80
CA ILE A 94 15.85 18.18 18.07
C ILE A 94 17.12 18.43 18.92
N THR A 95 18.12 19.21 18.45
CA THR A 95 19.40 19.34 19.17
C THR A 95 19.64 20.65 19.94
N THR A 96 18.87 21.74 19.74
CA THR A 96 19.23 23.07 20.29
C THR A 96 18.53 23.51 21.58
N ALA A 97 17.84 22.64 22.31
CA ALA A 97 17.13 23.03 23.55
C ALA A 97 17.55 22.25 24.81
N ARG A 98 18.82 21.84 24.90
CA ARG A 98 19.35 21.19 26.11
C ARG A 98 20.72 21.69 26.54
N ASP A 99 20.99 22.98 26.38
CA ASP A 99 22.13 23.60 27.06
C ASP A 99 21.87 25.09 27.35
N THR A 100 21.30 25.36 28.52
CA THR A 100 21.56 26.59 29.29
C THR A 100 21.43 26.22 30.75
N ARG A 101 22.53 25.71 31.32
CA ARG A 101 22.78 25.72 32.76
C ARG A 101 23.58 26.97 33.12
#